data_AF-A0A524AS56-F1
#
_entry.id   AF-A0A524AS56-F1
#
_cell.length_a   1.000
_cell.length_b   1.000
_cell.length_c   1.000
_cell.angle_alpha   90.00
_cell.angle_beta   90.00
_cell.angle_gamma   90.00
#
_symmetry.space_group_name_H-M   'P 1'
#
loop_
_entity.id
_entity.type
_entity.pdbx_description
1 polymer ?
#
loop_
_entity_poly.entity_id
_entity_poly.type
_entity_poly.pdbx_seq_one_letter_code
_entity_poly.pdbx_strand_id
1 'polypeptide(L)'
;MEEWKEPIVLTRQEFAVADALARELAPDVDRNELGKVISYFQRTRSREKLFDLLDRLPRSGYVRSKRTRDYLRRIAEACRRHLRGVEGDRRALAVLGWSFRLMTRYQTETGKRYARGRQKQRR
;
A
#
# COMPACT_ATOMS: atom_id res chain seq x y z
N MET A 1 -16.52 12.24 16.51
CA MET A 1 -15.08 12.05 16.19
C MET A 1 -14.48 10.79 16.84
N GLU A 2 -15.25 9.97 17.57
CA GLU A 2 -14.79 8.76 18.28
C GLU A 2 -14.62 7.52 17.40
N GLU A 3 -15.37 7.44 16.29
CA GLU A 3 -15.54 6.22 15.47
C GLU A 3 -14.22 5.66 14.90
N TRP A 4 -13.15 6.46 14.74
CA TRP A 4 -11.87 5.98 14.21
C TRP A 4 -10.92 5.42 15.27
N LYS A 5 -11.26 5.49 16.57
CA LYS A 5 -10.45 4.96 17.66
C LYS A 5 -10.75 3.50 18.01
N GLU A 6 -11.93 3.01 17.65
CA GLU A 6 -12.29 1.64 17.94
C GLU A 6 -11.40 0.65 17.16
N PRO A 7 -11.11 -0.53 17.72
CA PRO A 7 -10.43 -1.58 16.98
C PRO A 7 -11.34 -2.09 15.84
N ILE A 8 -10.81 -2.14 14.62
CA ILE A 8 -11.44 -2.88 13.52
C ILE A 8 -10.87 -4.29 13.49
N VAL A 9 -11.77 -5.26 13.53
CA VAL A 9 -11.48 -6.65 13.19
C VAL A 9 -11.85 -6.85 11.72
N LEU A 10 -10.88 -7.26 10.90
CA LEU A 10 -11.15 -7.61 9.51
C LEU A 10 -11.92 -8.93 9.45
N THR A 11 -12.92 -8.98 8.57
CA THR A 11 -13.55 -10.23 8.16
C THR A 11 -12.55 -11.13 7.44
N ARG A 12 -12.89 -12.42 7.29
CA ARG A 12 -12.06 -13.36 6.49
C ARG A 12 -11.85 -12.87 5.05
N GLN A 13 -12.88 -12.28 4.45
CA GLN A 13 -12.83 -11.75 3.10
C GLN A 13 -11.89 -10.54 3.01
N GLU A 14 -12.00 -9.58 3.93
CA GLU A 14 -11.11 -8.42 3.97
C GLU A 14 -9.65 -8.79 4.26
N PHE A 15 -9.43 -9.80 5.10
CA PHE A 15 -8.10 -10.33 5.34
C PHE A 15 -7.53 -11.01 4.08
N ALA A 16 -8.35 -11.76 3.34
CA ALA A 16 -7.94 -12.35 2.07
C ALA A 16 -7.58 -11.27 1.02
N VAL A 17 -8.31 -10.15 1.00
CA VAL A 17 -7.96 -8.98 0.18
C VAL A 17 -6.61 -8.39 0.61
N ALA A 18 -6.36 -8.28 1.91
CA ALA A 18 -5.08 -7.78 2.44
C ALA A 18 -3.90 -8.69 2.05
N ASP A 19 -4.08 -10.02 2.16
CA ASP A 19 -3.10 -11.03 1.76
C ASP A 19 -2.82 -10.98 0.25
N ALA A 20 -3.87 -10.93 -0.58
CA ALA A 20 -3.74 -10.82 -2.04
C ALA A 20 -2.99 -9.56 -2.46
N LEU A 21 -3.35 -8.40 -1.89
CA LEU A 21 -2.66 -7.14 -2.16
C LEU A 21 -1.19 -7.21 -1.73
N ALA A 22 -0.90 -7.77 -0.56
CA ALA A 22 0.46 -7.94 -0.06
C ALA A 22 1.31 -8.84 -0.96
N ARG A 23 0.77 -9.97 -1.43
CA ARG A 23 1.46 -10.90 -2.34
C ARG A 23 1.75 -10.26 -3.70
N GLU A 24 0.83 -9.44 -4.20
CA GLU A 24 1.03 -8.72 -5.46
C GLU A 24 2.15 -7.67 -5.35
N LEU A 25 2.23 -6.94 -4.24
CA LEU A 25 3.21 -5.87 -4.07
C LEU A 25 4.59 -6.34 -3.58
N ALA A 26 4.64 -7.40 -2.75
CA ALA A 26 5.88 -7.84 -2.10
C ALA A 26 7.08 -8.08 -3.03
N PRO A 27 6.95 -8.65 -4.24
CA PRO A 27 8.10 -8.98 -5.08
C PRO A 27 8.93 -7.76 -5.53
N ASP A 28 8.24 -6.66 -5.82
CA ASP A 28 8.80 -5.58 -6.65
C ASP A 28 8.49 -4.17 -6.16
N VAL A 29 7.68 -4.00 -5.10
CA VAL A 29 7.38 -2.67 -4.54
C VAL A 29 8.20 -2.43 -3.29
N ASP A 30 8.72 -1.21 -3.14
CA ASP A 30 9.35 -0.80 -1.90
C ASP A 30 8.31 -0.50 -0.83
N ARG A 31 8.40 -1.17 0.33
CA ARG A 31 7.47 -0.99 1.44
C ARG A 31 7.33 0.48 1.86
N ASN A 32 8.38 1.29 1.75
CA ASN A 32 8.35 2.68 2.18
C ASN A 32 7.43 3.52 1.28
N GLU A 33 7.29 3.18 0.00
CA GLU A 33 6.33 3.87 -0.88
C GLU A 33 4.89 3.51 -0.51
N LEU A 34 4.60 2.25 -0.20
CA LEU A 34 3.29 1.85 0.33
C LEU A 34 3.00 2.53 1.68
N GLY A 35 4.00 2.62 2.56
CA GLY A 35 3.90 3.31 3.85
C GLY A 35 3.48 4.77 3.70
N LYS A 36 4.06 5.52 2.75
CA LYS A 36 3.66 6.91 2.47
C LYS A 36 2.21 7.02 2.00
N VAL A 37 1.76 6.08 1.16
CA VAL A 37 0.36 6.01 0.70
C VAL A 37 -0.58 5.78 1.88
N ILE A 38 -0.24 4.86 2.79
CA ILE A 38 -1.00 4.61 4.02
C ILE A 38 -1.05 5.86 4.90
N SER A 39 0.08 6.53 5.14
CA SER A 39 0.13 7.77 5.93
C SER A 39 -0.71 8.90 5.32
N TYR A 40 -0.82 8.96 3.99
CA TYR A 40 -1.74 9.90 3.34
C TYR A 40 -3.21 9.51 3.57
N PHE A 41 -3.54 8.23 3.43
CA PHE A 41 -4.91 7.75 3.64
C PHE A 41 -5.36 7.93 5.10
N GLN A 42 -4.48 7.67 6.08
CA GLN A 42 -4.74 7.91 7.50
C GLN A 42 -5.09 9.38 7.80
N ARG A 43 -4.42 10.33 7.15
CA ARG A 43 -4.65 11.76 7.33
C ARG A 43 -5.93 12.24 6.66
N THR A 44 -6.19 11.75 5.45
CA THR A 44 -7.34 12.21 4.64
C THR A 44 -8.62 11.49 4.97
N ARG A 45 -8.54 10.24 5.47
CA ARG A 45 -9.68 9.36 5.79
C ARG A 45 -10.70 9.25 4.64
N SER A 46 -10.22 9.39 3.41
CA SER A 46 -11.04 9.45 2.21
C SER A 46 -10.41 8.60 1.12
N ARG A 47 -11.15 7.58 0.66
CA ARG A 47 -10.72 6.69 -0.41
C ARG A 47 -10.69 7.39 -1.77
N GLU A 48 -11.60 8.33 -1.98
CA GLU A 48 -11.59 9.23 -3.14
C GLU A 48 -10.25 9.98 -3.22
N LYS A 49 -9.88 10.70 -2.14
CA LYS A 49 -8.60 11.43 -2.08
C LYS A 49 -7.39 10.51 -2.25
N LEU A 50 -7.46 9.30 -1.70
CA LEU A 50 -6.42 8.27 -1.92
C LEU A 50 -6.28 7.94 -3.41
N PHE A 51 -7.38 7.63 -4.10
CA PHE A 51 -7.32 7.29 -5.52
C PHE A 51 -6.88 8.48 -6.38
N ASP A 52 -7.33 9.70 -6.06
CA ASP A 52 -6.86 10.92 -6.71
C ASP A 52 -5.34 11.11 -6.54
N LEU A 53 -4.80 10.80 -5.36
CA LEU A 53 -3.36 10.81 -5.15
C LEU A 53 -2.68 9.76 -6.03
N LEU A 54 -3.18 8.53 -6.02
CA LEU A 54 -2.59 7.40 -6.75
C LEU A 54 -2.59 7.62 -8.27
N ASP A 55 -3.55 8.38 -8.80
CA ASP A 55 -3.58 8.79 -10.20
C ASP A 55 -2.58 9.88 -10.54
N ARG A 56 -2.47 10.90 -9.68
CA ARG A 56 -1.64 12.08 -9.95
C ARG A 56 -0.16 11.83 -9.67
N LEU A 57 0.17 11.10 -8.60
CA LEU A 57 1.54 11.00 -8.10
C LEU A 57 2.52 10.39 -9.13
N PRO A 58 2.19 9.29 -9.85
CA PRO A 58 3.07 8.75 -10.88
C PRO A 58 3.31 9.69 -12.07
N ARG A 59 2.37 10.61 -12.33
CA ARG A 59 2.43 11.58 -13.44
C ARG A 59 3.11 12.88 -13.03
N SER A 60 3.29 13.12 -11.73
CA SER A 60 3.87 14.35 -11.21
C SER A 60 5.40 14.41 -11.39
N GLY A 61 5.93 15.63 -11.54
CA GLY A 61 7.37 15.90 -11.51
C GLY A 61 8.02 15.69 -10.13
N TYR A 62 7.22 15.44 -9.09
CA TYR A 62 7.70 15.17 -7.73
C TYR A 62 8.51 13.87 -7.64
N VAL A 63 8.23 12.91 -8.54
CA VAL A 63 8.90 11.61 -8.56
C VAL A 63 10.13 11.68 -9.48
N ARG A 64 11.31 11.86 -8.86
CA ARG A 64 12.59 12.03 -9.57
C ARG A 64 13.18 10.74 -10.16
N SER A 65 12.72 9.56 -9.74
CA SER A 65 13.22 8.27 -10.21
C SER A 65 12.17 7.50 -11.00
N LYS A 66 12.55 6.98 -12.17
CA LYS A 66 11.70 6.07 -12.99
C LYS A 66 11.18 4.89 -12.15
N ARG A 67 12.01 4.38 -11.24
CA ARG A 67 11.69 3.23 -10.40
C ARG A 67 10.64 3.53 -9.33
N THR A 68 10.73 4.69 -8.67
CA THR A 68 9.69 5.12 -7.73
C THR A 68 8.36 5.33 -8.46
N ARG A 69 8.39 5.83 -9.70
CA ARG A 69 7.20 5.98 -10.53
C ARG A 69 6.54 4.63 -10.79
N ASP A 70 7.32 3.61 -11.12
CA ASP A 70 6.80 2.26 -11.36
C ASP A 70 6.21 1.63 -10.09
N TYR A 71 6.82 1.85 -8.92
CA TYR A 71 6.22 1.42 -7.65
C TYR A 71 4.86 2.07 -7.41
N LEU A 72 4.75 3.38 -7.64
CA LEU A 72 3.50 4.09 -7.43
C LEU A 72 2.40 3.66 -8.40
N ARG A 73 2.74 3.36 -9.67
CA ARG A 73 1.79 2.78 -10.63
C ARG A 73 1.29 1.42 -10.16
N ARG A 74 2.18 0.52 -9.74
CA ARG A 74 1.80 -0.81 -9.24
C ARG A 74 0.95 -0.72 -7.98
N ILE A 75 1.27 0.19 -7.06
CA ILE A 75 0.43 0.45 -5.88
C ILE A 75 -0.96 0.94 -6.31
N ALA A 76 -1.04 1.86 -7.28
CA ALA A 76 -2.32 2.39 -7.78
C ALA A 76 -3.19 1.28 -8.38
N GLU A 77 -2.61 0.45 -9.24
CA GLU A 77 -3.30 -0.68 -9.89
C GLU A 77 -3.78 -1.72 -8.88
N ALA A 78 -2.91 -2.13 -7.94
CA ALA A 78 -3.27 -3.10 -6.91
C ALA A 78 -4.36 -2.56 -5.97
N CYS A 79 -4.25 -1.31 -5.51
CA CYS A 79 -5.27 -0.69 -4.67
C CYS A 79 -6.62 -0.63 -5.37
N ARG A 80 -6.66 -0.29 -6.68
CA ARG A 80 -7.91 -0.26 -7.45
C ARG A 80 -8.54 -1.64 -7.61
N ARG A 81 -7.71 -2.66 -7.86
CA ARG A 81 -8.18 -4.03 -8.03
C ARG A 81 -8.76 -4.59 -6.74
N HIS A 82 -8.07 -4.39 -5.63
CA HIS A 82 -8.36 -5.07 -4.36
C HIS A 82 -9.27 -4.28 -3.42
N LEU A 83 -9.14 -2.94 -3.35
CA LEU A 83 -9.92 -2.13 -2.40
C LEU A 83 -11.31 -1.73 -2.90
N ARG A 84 -11.63 -1.98 -4.19
CA ARG A 84 -12.95 -1.61 -4.74
C ARG A 84 -14.10 -2.39 -4.09
N GLY A 85 -13.86 -3.64 -3.71
CA GLY A 85 -14.83 -4.50 -3.02
C GLY A 85 -14.87 -4.35 -1.51
N VAL A 86 -14.06 -3.46 -0.92
CA VAL A 86 -14.06 -3.21 0.53
C VAL A 86 -14.97 -2.02 0.83
N GLU A 87 -16.03 -2.26 1.58
CA GLU A 87 -17.00 -1.24 1.96
C GLU A 87 -16.50 -0.40 3.12
N GLY A 88 -16.52 0.93 2.95
CA GLY A 88 -16.14 1.89 3.98
C GLY A 88 -14.64 2.22 3.99
N ASP A 89 -14.35 3.51 4.10
CA ASP A 89 -12.98 4.04 4.02
C ASP A 89 -12.11 3.57 5.20
N ARG A 90 -12.72 3.42 6.38
CA ARG A 90 -12.04 2.93 7.58
C ARG A 90 -11.61 1.46 7.42
N ARG A 91 -12.46 0.62 6.83
CA ARG A 91 -12.15 -0.79 6.53
C ARG A 91 -11.12 -0.91 5.43
N ALA A 92 -11.25 -0.12 4.36
CA ALA A 92 -10.24 -0.06 3.29
C ALA A 92 -8.85 0.34 3.83
N LEU A 93 -8.80 1.30 4.77
CA LEU A 93 -7.55 1.67 5.45
C LEU A 93 -7.00 0.51 6.29
N ALA A 94 -7.85 -0.18 7.05
CA ALA A 94 -7.43 -1.33 7.85
C ALA A 94 -6.87 -2.46 6.97
N VAL A 95 -7.51 -2.76 5.83
CA VAL A 95 -7.01 -3.70 4.81
C VAL A 95 -5.64 -3.27 4.29
N LEU A 96 -5.46 -1.99 3.95
CA LEU A 96 -4.17 -1.48 3.48
C LEU A 96 -3.08 -1.49 4.57
N GLY A 97 -3.46 -1.29 5.83
CA GLY A 97 -2.53 -1.41 6.96
C GLY A 97 -2.06 -2.86 7.19
N TRP A 98 -2.98 -3.82 7.10
CA TRP A 98 -2.66 -5.25 7.19
C TRP A 98 -1.82 -5.74 6.02
N SER A 99 -2.13 -5.30 4.80
CA SER A 99 -1.34 -5.66 3.63
C SER A 99 0.11 -5.18 3.72
N PHE A 100 0.36 -3.99 4.28
CA PHE A 100 1.73 -3.51 4.55
C PHE A 100 2.50 -4.41 5.54
N ARG A 101 1.82 -4.88 6.60
CA ARG A 101 2.42 -5.83 7.56
C ARG A 101 2.74 -7.17 6.88
N LEU A 102 1.81 -7.72 6.11
CA LEU A 102 2.00 -8.98 5.37
C LEU A 102 3.09 -8.86 4.30
N MET A 103 3.10 -7.76 3.54
CA MET A 103 4.12 -7.46 2.55
C MET A 103 5.51 -7.42 3.20
N THR A 104 5.64 -6.75 4.36
CA THR A 104 6.88 -6.70 5.12
C THR A 104 7.35 -8.09 5.55
N ARG A 105 6.42 -8.95 5.96
CA ARG A 105 6.70 -10.35 6.29
C ARG A 105 7.21 -11.12 5.06
N TYR A 106 6.49 -11.10 3.94
CA TYR A 106 6.91 -11.82 2.73
C TYR A 106 8.25 -11.34 2.17
N GLN A 107 8.51 -10.03 2.23
CA GLN A 107 9.81 -9.46 1.87
C GLN A 107 10.93 -9.93 2.79
N THR A 108 10.64 -10.14 4.07
CA THR A 108 11.61 -10.66 5.03
C THR A 108 11.87 -12.16 4.80
N GLU A 109 10.82 -12.96 4.63
CA GLU A 109 10.91 -14.40 4.36
C GLU A 109 11.68 -14.71 3.06
N THR A 110 11.52 -13.86 2.04
CA THR A 110 12.21 -14.02 0.74
C THR A 110 13.63 -13.44 0.71
N GLY A 111 14.14 -12.93 1.85
CA GLY A 111 15.45 -12.26 1.93
C GLY A 111 15.52 -10.91 1.20
N LYS A 112 14.42 -10.47 0.60
CA LYS A 112 14.28 -9.24 -0.18
C LYS A 112 13.68 -8.14 0.70
N ARG A 113 14.42 -7.70 1.71
CA ARG A 113 14.04 -6.51 2.53
C ARG A 113 13.91 -5.22 1.70
N TYR A 114 14.25 -5.28 0.42
CA TYR A 114 14.01 -4.26 -0.58
C TYR A 114 13.56 -4.91 -1.91
N ALA A 115 12.77 -4.19 -2.71
CA ALA A 115 12.44 -4.59 -4.09
C ALA A 115 13.72 -4.95 -4.88
N ARG A 116 13.65 -5.96 -5.77
CA ARG A 116 14.80 -6.49 -6.54
C ARG A 116 15.66 -5.36 -7.10
N GLY A 117 16.91 -5.23 -6.64
CA GLY A 117 17.86 -4.23 -7.13
C GLY A 117 17.99 -2.94 -6.31
N ARG A 118 17.45 -2.85 -5.09
CA ARG A 118 17.75 -1.76 -4.13
C ARG A 118 18.74 -2.26 -3.07
N GLN A 119 19.78 -2.97 -3.50
CA GLN A 119 20.93 -3.22 -2.63
C GLN A 119 21.63 -1.88 -2.42
N LYS A 120 21.61 -1.42 -1.17
CA LYS A 120 22.38 -0.27 -0.69
C LYS A 120 23.85 -0.62 -0.93
N GLN A 121 24.49 -0.03 -1.95
CA GLN A 121 25.95 0.01 -2.00
C GLN A 121 26.37 0.77 -0.74
N ARG A 122 26.83 0.03 0.27
CA ARG A 122 27.62 0.60 1.36
C ARG A 122 28.95 0.93 0.70
N ARG A 123 29.18 2.22 0.43
CA ARG A 123 30.54 2.75 0.30
C ARG A 123 31.21 2.70 1.66
#